data_AF-A0A9D4J1U9-F1
#
_entry.id   AF-A0A9D4J1U9-F1
#
_cell.length_a   1.000
_cell.length_b   1.000
_cell.length_c   1.000
_cell.angle_alpha   90.00
_cell.angle_beta   90.00
_cell.angle_gamma   90.00
#
_symmetry.space_group_name_H-M   'P 1'
#
loop_
_entity.id
_entity.type
_entity.pdbx_description
1 polymer ?
#
loop_
_entity_poly.entity_id
_entity_poly.type
_entity_poly.pdbx_seq_one_letter_code
_entity_poly.pdbx_strand_id
1 'polypeptide(L)' 'MDIMDGWADYITKLKGEMSDSDTYAEVTVDKTKSVQNKVKKVVDNLYKRGSIESDLRKYMTGYDGTSGKLQGNPK' A
#
# COMPACT_ATOMS: atom_id res chain seq x y z
N MET A 1 -7.48 -26.99 -15.86
CA MET A 1 -7.95 -25.68 -15.37
C MET A 1 -7.01 -24.67 -16.00
N ASP A 2 -7.44 -24.08 -17.11
CA ASP A 2 -6.57 -23.37 -18.03
C ASP A 2 -6.07 -22.06 -17.44
N ILE A 3 -4.76 -21.85 -17.54
CA ILE A 3 -4.04 -20.67 -17.04
C ILE A 3 -4.59 -19.37 -17.68
N MET A 4 -5.26 -19.48 -18.83
CA MET A 4 -5.89 -18.36 -19.54
C MET A 4 -7.16 -17.83 -18.87
N ASP A 5 -7.95 -18.68 -18.19
CA ASP A 5 -9.18 -18.24 -17.53
C ASP A 5 -8.90 -17.35 -16.32
N GLY A 6 -7.84 -17.65 -15.56
CA GLY A 6 -7.43 -16.85 -14.40
C GLY A 6 -6.92 -15.45 -14.78
N TRP A 7 -6.34 -15.30 -15.98
CA TRP A 7 -5.81 -14.02 -16.45
C TRP A 7 -6.91 -13.08 -16.93
N ALA A 8 -7.93 -13.63 -17.61
CA ALA A 8 -9.11 -12.87 -18.02
C ALA A 8 -9.92 -12.37 -16.80
N ASP A 9 -10.06 -13.21 -15.78
CA ASP A 9 -10.71 -12.84 -14.52
C ASP A 9 -9.95 -11.73 -13.77
N TYR A 10 -8.62 -11.81 -13.77
CA TYR A 10 -7.77 -10.78 -13.15
C TYR A 10 -7.88 -9.42 -13.86
N ILE A 11 -7.86 -9.41 -15.19
CA ILE A 11 -8.04 -8.18 -15.96
C ILE A 11 -9.44 -7.59 -15.77
N THR A 12 -10.46 -8.44 -15.66
CA THR A 12 -11.84 -7.99 -15.45
C THR A 12 -12.00 -7.32 -14.08
N LYS A 13 -11.37 -7.89 -13.03
CA LYS A 13 -11.33 -7.27 -11.70
C LYS A 13 -10.58 -5.93 -11.71
N LEU A 14 -9.42 -5.87 -12.34
CA LEU A 14 -8.66 -4.62 -12.48
C LEU A 14 -9.46 -3.53 -13.19
N LYS A 15 -10.16 -3.87 -14.28
CA LYS A 15 -11.03 -2.92 -14.98
C LYS A 15 -12.19 -2.45 -14.10
N GLY A 16 -12.77 -3.34 -13.30
CA GLY A 16 -13.79 -3.00 -12.31
C GLY A 16 -13.28 -1.98 -11.27
N GLU A 17 -12.15 -2.27 -10.65
CA GLU A 17 -11.51 -1.38 -9.66
C GLU A 17 -11.09 -0.03 -10.26
N MET A 18 -10.62 -0.01 -11.52
CA MET A 18 -10.27 1.22 -12.22
C MET A 18 -11.49 2.05 -12.64
N SER A 19 -12.63 1.40 -12.91
CA SER A 19 -13.88 2.08 -13.28
C SER A 19 -14.64 2.64 -12.09
N ASP A 20 -14.33 2.15 -10.89
CA ASP A 20 -14.94 2.62 -9.66
C ASP A 20 -14.23 3.89 -9.17
N SER A 21 -14.88 5.04 -9.39
CA SER A 21 -14.38 6.36 -9.00
C SER A 21 -14.23 6.53 -7.50
N ASP A 22 -14.90 5.69 -6.70
CA ASP A 22 -14.80 5.72 -5.24
C ASP A 22 -13.48 5.10 -4.75
N THR A 23 -12.81 4.28 -5.57
CA THR A 23 -11.50 3.66 -5.24
C THR A 23 -10.39 4.70 -5.13
N TYR A 24 -10.52 5.82 -5.85
CA TYR A 24 -9.60 6.97 -5.81
C TYR A 24 -10.24 8.20 -5.15
N ALA A 25 -11.28 7.99 -4.33
CA ALA A 25 -11.95 9.08 -3.65
C ALA A 25 -10.98 9.88 -2.78
N GLU A 26 -11.15 11.21 -2.81
CA GLU A 26 -10.44 12.13 -1.96
C GLU A 26 -10.73 11.77 -0.49
N VAL A 27 -9.68 11.44 0.27
CA VAL A 27 -9.87 10.95 1.63
C VAL A 27 -10.33 12.12 2.50
N THR A 28 -11.62 12.14 2.86
CA THR A 28 -12.22 13.19 3.72
C THR A 28 -11.59 13.29 5.10
N VAL A 29 -10.86 12.25 5.52
CA VAL A 29 -10.16 12.16 6.81
C VAL A 29 -8.78 11.56 6.61
N ASP A 30 -7.73 12.19 7.16
CA ASP A 30 -6.37 11.63 7.13
C ASP A 30 -6.32 10.26 7.83
N LYS A 31 -6.08 9.21 7.05
CA LYS A 31 -5.93 7.82 7.53
C LYS A 31 -4.47 7.36 7.55
N THR A 32 -3.50 8.23 7.26
CA THR A 32 -2.09 7.88 7.07
C THR A 32 -1.54 7.06 8.24
N LYS A 33 -1.72 7.55 9.47
CA LYS A 33 -1.26 6.84 10.68
C LYS A 33 -1.94 5.48 10.88
N SER A 34 -3.24 5.40 10.58
CA SER A 34 -3.99 4.14 10.70
C SER A 34 -3.47 3.08 9.72
N VAL A 35 -3.22 3.49 8.49
CA VAL A 35 -2.65 2.62 7.44
C VAL A 35 -1.21 2.23 7.81
N GLN A 36 -0.36 3.17 8.22
CA GLN A 36 1.01 2.88 8.65
C GLN A 36 1.05 1.87 9.80
N ASN A 37 0.19 2.01 10.80
CA ASN A 37 0.11 1.07 11.92
C ASN A 37 -0.30 -0.34 11.46
N LYS A 38 -1.24 -0.45 10.52
CA LYS A 38 -1.64 -1.74 9.95
C LYS A 38 -0.50 -2.40 9.18
N VAL A 39 0.17 -1.63 8.31
CA VAL A 39 1.33 -2.11 7.54
C VAL A 39 2.42 -2.60 8.49
N LYS A 40 2.78 -1.80 9.50
CA LYS A 40 3.78 -2.17 10.51
C LYS A 40 3.43 -3.49 11.20
N LYS A 41 2.17 -3.67 11.61
CA LYS A 41 1.70 -4.91 12.26
C LYS A 41 1.85 -6.13 11.35
N VAL A 42 1.52 -5.99 10.06
CA VAL A 42 1.67 -7.08 9.08
C VAL A 42 3.14 -7.44 8.89
N VAL A 43 3.99 -6.44 8.68
CA VAL A 43 5.43 -6.64 8.46
C VAL A 43 6.11 -7.26 9.69
N ASP A 44 5.77 -6.78 10.90
CA ASP A 44 6.28 -7.37 12.15
C ASP A 44 5.85 -8.82 12.32
N ASN A 45 4.62 -9.18 11.92
CA ASN A 45 4.16 -10.56 11.95
C ASN A 45 4.92 -11.44 10.94
N LEU A 46 5.18 -10.95 9.73
CA LEU A 46 5.97 -11.67 8.73
C LEU A 46 7.39 -11.92 9.21
N TYR A 47 8.02 -10.92 9.83
CA TYR A 47 9.35 -11.04 10.40
C TYR A 47 9.40 -12.05 11.56
N LYS A 48 8.45 -11.99 12.50
CA LYS A 48 8.35 -12.95 13.61
C LYS A 48 8.15 -14.40 13.15
N ARG A 49 7.52 -14.59 11.99
CA ARG A 49 7.32 -15.91 11.38
C ARG A 49 8.51 -16.38 10.54
N GLY A 50 9.57 -15.57 10.42
CA GLY A 50 10.74 -15.87 9.57
C GLY A 50 10.43 -15.83 8.08
N SER A 51 9.30 -15.24 7.66
CA SER A 51 8.91 -15.15 6.25
C SER A 51 9.65 -14.05 5.50
N ILE A 52 10.20 -13.07 6.22
CA ILE A 52 11.04 -11.99 5.68
C ILE A 52 12.23 -11.76 6.60
N GLU A 53 13.35 -11.36 6.00
CA GLU A 53 14.57 -11.00 6.73
C GLU A 53 14.50 -9.58 7.30
N SER A 54 15.44 -9.26 8.18
CA SER A 54 15.51 -7.96 8.87
C SER A 54 15.60 -6.78 7.91
N ASP A 55 16.21 -6.98 6.75
CA ASP A 55 16.44 -5.91 5.78
C ASP A 55 15.14 -5.58 5.05
N LEU A 56 14.40 -6.60 4.62
CA LEU A 56 13.05 -6.44 4.07
C LEU A 56 12.11 -5.79 5.08
N ARG A 57 12.19 -6.17 6.36
CA ARG A 57 11.42 -5.50 7.42
C ARG A 57 11.68 -3.99 7.45
N LYS A 58 12.94 -3.55 7.43
CA LYS A 58 13.30 -2.12 7.46
C LYS A 58 12.73 -1.36 6.27
N TYR A 59 12.81 -1.93 5.06
CA TYR A 59 12.24 -1.31 3.86
C TYR A 59 10.71 -1.23 3.90
N MET A 60 10.04 -2.28 4.43
CA MET A 60 8.58 -2.37 4.42
C MET A 60 7.90 -1.63 5.57
N THR A 61 8.57 -1.41 6.71
CA THR A 61 8.04 -0.56 7.79
C THR A 61 8.20 0.94 7.54
N GLY A 62 8.71 1.33 6.36
CA GLY A 62 8.73 2.68 5.79
C GLY A 62 8.71 3.84 6.79
N TYR A 63 9.89 4.40 7.01
CA TYR A 63 10.26 5.69 7.62
C TYR A 63 9.10 6.60 8.07
N ASP A 64 9.16 7.08 9.32
CA ASP A 64 8.47 8.28 9.80
C ASP A 64 8.95 9.47 8.96
N GLY A 65 8.41 9.61 7.75
CA GLY A 65 8.55 10.81 6.96
C GLY A 65 7.94 11.93 7.78
N THR A 66 8.78 12.68 8.50
CA THR A 66 8.48 14.05 8.90
C THR A 66 7.87 14.69 7.68
N SER A 67 6.58 15.04 7.77
CA SER A 67 5.84 15.68 6.68
C SER A 67 6.73 16.76 6.11
N GLY A 68 7.30 16.49 4.93
CA GLY A 68 8.19 17.42 4.27
C GLY A 68 7.32 18.62 3.98
N LYS A 69 7.54 19.72 4.70
CA LYS A 69 6.94 20.99 4.31
C LYS A 69 7.34 21.19 2.86
N LEU A 70 6.37 21.19 1.95
CA LEU A 70 6.56 21.69 0.60
C LEU A 70 7.09 23.11 0.75
N GLN A 71 8.42 23.29 0.70
CA GLN A 71 8.98 24.61 0.50
C GLN A 71 8.54 24.99 -0.91
N GLY A 72 7.56 25.89 -0.99
CA GLY A 72 7.09 26.44 -2.24
C GLY A 72 8.30 26.90 -3.06
N ASN A 73 8.31 26.49 -4.33
CA ASN A 73 9.35 26.86 -5.28
C ASN A 73 9.57 28.39 -5.19
N PRO A 74 10.78 28.88 -4.89
CA PRO A 74 11.03 30.32 -4.87
C PRO A 74 10.76 30.90 -6.26
N LYS A 75 10.07 32.04 -6.31
CA LYS A 75 9.86 32.81 -7.56
C LYS A 75 11.17 33.40 -8.06
#